data_AF-A0A9D7TNN0-F1
#
_entry.id   AF-A0A9D7TNN0-F1
#
_cell.length_a   1.000
_cell.length_b   1.000
_cell.length_c   1.000
_cell.angle_alpha   90.00
_cell.angle_beta   90.00
_cell.angle_gamma   90.00
#
_symmetry.space_group_name_H-M   'P 1'
#
loop_
_entity.id
_entity.type
_entity.pdbx_description
1 polymer ?
#
loop_
_entity_poly.entity_id
_entity_poly.type
_entity_poly.pdbx_seq_one_letter_code
_entity_poly.pdbx_strand_id
1 'polypeptide(L)'
;MVKYLFSSVIFLFIIGCVVPGQKFEKIPPGIWRAVLLLDRTPVQKYGDDRDIVKKFDLESELPFNFEVIYDSDSIFHLVIHNADERIRIDDITFGRDKATAKDTIIINFPVYDTQIRAIYEDGVMEGDWIVNYKDNYKIPFKAVHGMADRFTALKSKHIDVEGKWDCTFEIATDDEYKAVGVFDQKGDILHGTFMTETGDYRYLEGKVVGNKIYMSVFDGAHAFLFLGKMMENGKLSGTFRSGSQYTTNWEGIRDSKASLVNSYDLTKSVSSEPLNFSFENESGKTVSINDEKYNNKIKIVQIMGTWCPNCMDETIFLKDYFSKNKNDDIAIFSVGFERYKDANKSKQSLKKYKERMHIDHEVLYGGYYDKKVASDKIPQIDKIMSYPTMIITDRNNKIVKIHTGFSGPATPDYDQFKSEFTSIIEKIRNN
;
A
#
# COMPACT_ATOMS: atom_id res chain seq x y z
N MET A 1 -48.24 68.93 16.17
CA MET A 1 -46.81 69.30 16.12
C MET A 1 -46.06 68.21 16.88
N VAL A 2 -45.27 67.44 16.15
CA VAL A 2 -44.59 66.20 16.56
C VAL A 2 -43.40 66.52 17.48
N LYS A 3 -43.09 65.65 18.45
CA LYS A 3 -41.70 65.28 18.82
C LYS A 3 -41.70 63.99 19.65
N TYR A 4 -41.42 62.88 18.97
CA TYR A 4 -41.10 61.58 19.57
C TYR A 4 -39.65 61.61 20.06
N LEU A 5 -39.41 61.16 21.29
CA LEU A 5 -38.09 60.84 21.82
C LEU A 5 -37.58 59.58 21.12
N PHE A 6 -36.52 59.69 20.32
CA PHE A 6 -35.76 58.55 19.82
C PHE A 6 -34.55 58.33 20.73
N SER A 7 -34.57 57.24 21.50
CA SER A 7 -33.41 56.76 22.25
C SER A 7 -32.54 55.92 21.32
N SER A 8 -31.45 56.49 20.81
CA SER A 8 -30.47 55.76 20.01
C SER A 8 -29.51 54.99 20.93
N VAL A 9 -29.76 53.70 21.10
CA VAL A 9 -28.78 52.76 21.65
C VAL A 9 -27.82 52.38 20.52
N ILE A 10 -26.61 52.93 20.55
CA ILE A 10 -25.52 52.55 19.64
C ILE A 10 -24.98 51.20 20.13
N PHE A 11 -25.38 50.12 19.46
CA PHE A 11 -24.72 48.82 19.58
C PHE A 11 -23.35 48.92 18.89
N LEU A 12 -22.28 48.97 19.68
CA LEU A 12 -20.94 48.71 19.18
C LEU A 12 -20.87 47.23 18.77
N PHE A 13 -20.95 46.97 17.46
CA PHE A 13 -20.55 45.69 16.89
C PHE A 13 -19.04 45.54 17.08
N ILE A 14 -18.65 44.76 18.09
CA ILE A 14 -17.30 44.23 18.19
C ILE A 14 -17.15 43.25 17.02
N ILE A 15 -16.60 43.73 15.90
CA ILE A 15 -16.06 42.87 14.85
C ILE A 15 -14.82 42.23 15.47
N GLY A 16 -15.03 41.18 16.26
CA GLY A 16 -13.97 40.29 16.66
C GLY A 16 -13.45 39.66 15.38
N CYS A 17 -12.28 40.09 14.93
CA CYS A 17 -11.46 39.26 14.05
C CYS A 17 -11.36 37.89 14.73
N VAL A 18 -11.99 36.87 14.14
CA VAL A 18 -11.72 35.49 14.49
C VAL A 18 -10.30 35.22 14.05
N VAL A 19 -9.34 35.53 14.93
CA VAL A 19 -7.96 35.08 14.78
C VAL A 19 -8.01 33.58 15.00
N PRO A 20 -7.45 32.75 14.09
CA PRO A 20 -7.31 31.32 14.34
C PRO A 20 -6.62 31.14 15.69
N GLY A 21 -7.30 30.49 16.63
CA GLY A 21 -6.98 30.53 18.05
C GLY A 21 -5.66 29.88 18.46
N GLN A 22 -4.93 29.23 17.54
CA GLN A 22 -3.60 28.70 17.79
C GLN A 22 -2.75 28.80 16.53
N LYS A 23 -1.77 29.71 16.54
CA LYS A 23 -0.61 29.58 15.65
C LYS A 23 0.27 28.50 16.27
N PHE A 24 0.46 27.40 15.56
CA PHE A 24 1.39 26.36 15.99
C PHE A 24 2.76 26.67 15.41
N GLU A 25 3.78 26.79 16.27
CA GLU A 25 5.19 26.93 15.84
C GLU A 25 5.77 25.61 15.28
N LYS A 26 4.99 24.54 15.36
CA LYS A 26 5.32 23.16 14.94
C LYS A 26 4.09 22.55 14.29
N ILE A 27 4.22 21.41 13.63
CA ILE A 27 3.07 20.70 13.08
C ILE A 27 2.14 20.26 14.22
N PRO A 28 0.83 20.59 14.18
CA PRO A 28 -0.11 20.15 15.20
C PRO A 28 -0.11 18.63 15.40
N PRO A 29 0.01 18.13 16.66
CA PRO A 29 -0.14 16.71 16.96
C PRO A 29 -1.59 16.24 16.73
N GLY A 30 -1.75 14.93 16.63
CA GLY A 30 -3.05 14.27 16.47
C GLY A 30 -3.41 14.02 15.00
N ILE A 31 -4.70 13.81 14.75
CA ILE A 31 -5.19 13.28 13.48
C ILE A 31 -5.25 14.35 12.39
N TRP A 32 -4.85 13.93 11.19
CA TRP A 32 -4.96 14.65 9.94
C TRP A 32 -5.77 13.82 8.95
N ARG A 33 -6.59 14.51 8.14
CA ARG A 33 -7.21 13.92 6.95
C ARG A 33 -6.47 14.40 5.73
N ALA A 34 -5.78 13.48 5.08
CA ALA A 34 -5.15 13.68 3.79
C ALA A 34 -6.09 13.32 2.63
N VAL A 35 -5.79 13.87 1.46
CA VAL A 35 -6.42 13.55 0.19
C VAL A 35 -5.37 13.63 -0.93
N LEU A 36 -5.36 12.63 -1.80
CA LEU A 36 -4.72 12.71 -3.12
C LEU A 36 -5.78 13.09 -4.17
N LEU A 37 -5.51 14.12 -4.97
CA LEU A 37 -6.43 14.65 -5.98
C LEU A 37 -6.12 13.99 -7.33
N LEU A 38 -6.83 12.91 -7.66
CA LEU A 38 -6.45 12.01 -8.75
C LEU A 38 -6.61 12.63 -10.16
N ASP A 39 -7.58 13.52 -10.34
CA ASP A 39 -7.86 14.18 -11.63
C ASP A 39 -7.25 15.57 -11.78
N ARG A 40 -6.55 16.06 -10.75
CA ARG A 40 -5.99 17.41 -10.76
C ARG A 40 -4.56 17.41 -11.24
N THR A 41 -4.22 18.45 -12.00
CA THR A 41 -2.83 18.70 -12.36
C THR A 41 -2.02 19.11 -11.12
N PRO A 42 -0.77 18.63 -11.01
CA PRO A 42 0.14 19.05 -9.94
C PRO A 42 0.27 20.56 -9.84
N VAL A 43 0.29 21.07 -8.62
CA VAL A 43 0.33 22.52 -8.37
C VAL A 43 1.71 23.05 -8.75
N GLN A 44 1.77 24.08 -9.61
CA GLN A 44 3.03 24.73 -10.00
C GLN A 44 3.53 25.73 -8.94
N LYS A 45 2.62 26.35 -8.17
CA LYS A 45 2.93 27.29 -7.08
C LYS A 45 1.92 27.15 -5.94
N TYR A 46 2.41 26.79 -4.77
CA TYR A 46 1.60 26.57 -3.57
C TYR A 46 1.26 27.89 -2.86
N GLY A 47 -0.02 28.08 -2.51
CA GLY A 47 -0.50 29.18 -1.67
C GLY A 47 -1.11 30.41 -2.37
N ASP A 48 -1.40 30.37 -3.67
CA ASP A 48 -2.17 31.44 -4.36
C ASP A 48 -3.67 31.09 -4.49
N ASP A 49 -4.04 29.81 -4.64
CA ASP A 49 -5.43 29.36 -4.79
C ASP A 49 -6.00 28.74 -3.52
N ARG A 50 -6.68 29.57 -2.72
CA ARG A 50 -7.46 29.13 -1.54
C ARG A 50 -8.78 28.42 -1.92
N ASP A 51 -9.05 28.18 -3.20
CA ASP A 51 -10.35 27.71 -3.70
C ASP A 51 -10.55 26.18 -3.68
N ILE A 52 -9.68 25.42 -3.01
CA ILE A 52 -9.77 23.95 -2.94
C ILE A 52 -10.92 23.48 -2.02
N VAL A 53 -11.61 24.36 -1.28
CA VAL A 53 -12.43 23.97 -0.10
C VAL A 53 -13.95 23.88 -0.37
N LYS A 54 -14.47 24.08 -1.58
CA LYS A 54 -15.94 24.23 -1.74
C LYS A 54 -16.74 22.94 -1.96
N LYS A 55 -16.14 21.82 -2.38
CA LYS A 55 -16.87 20.55 -2.57
C LYS A 55 -15.92 19.35 -2.57
N PHE A 56 -16.11 18.40 -1.65
CA PHE A 56 -15.46 17.09 -1.69
C PHE A 56 -15.95 16.34 -2.93
N ASP A 57 -15.03 15.99 -3.82
CA ASP A 57 -15.33 15.14 -4.96
C ASP A 57 -15.00 13.68 -4.63
N LEU A 58 -16.00 12.95 -4.14
CA LEU A 58 -15.86 11.54 -3.76
C LEU A 58 -15.46 10.61 -4.93
N GLU A 59 -15.51 11.07 -6.18
CA GLU A 59 -15.15 10.27 -7.35
C GLU A 59 -13.68 10.44 -7.78
N SER A 60 -13.03 11.54 -7.35
CA SER A 60 -11.66 11.89 -7.73
C SER A 60 -10.72 12.17 -6.56
N GLU A 61 -11.23 12.22 -5.35
CA GLU A 61 -10.47 12.37 -4.12
C GLU A 61 -10.22 11.01 -3.47
N LEU A 62 -8.95 10.67 -3.27
CA LEU A 62 -8.54 9.52 -2.49
C LEU A 62 -8.15 9.98 -1.08
N PRO A 63 -9.03 9.87 -0.09
CA PRO A 63 -8.73 10.27 1.27
C PRO A 63 -7.93 9.20 2.02
N PHE A 64 -7.11 9.63 2.96
CA PHE A 64 -6.53 8.76 3.97
C PHE A 64 -6.25 9.54 5.25
N ASN A 65 -6.08 8.85 6.37
CA ASN A 65 -5.77 9.49 7.64
C ASN A 65 -4.35 9.17 8.08
N PHE A 66 -3.72 10.14 8.75
CA PHE A 66 -2.49 9.91 9.47
C PHE A 66 -2.49 10.68 10.78
N GLU A 67 -1.71 10.22 11.74
CA GLU A 67 -1.52 10.88 13.03
C GLU A 67 -0.10 11.45 13.13
N VAL A 68 0.03 12.67 13.65
CA VAL A 68 1.31 13.28 14.05
C VAL A 68 1.52 13.00 15.54
N ILE A 69 2.58 12.27 15.88
CA ILE A 69 2.89 11.89 17.25
C ILE A 69 4.29 12.39 17.61
N TYR A 70 4.39 13.17 18.69
CA TYR A 70 5.66 13.67 19.20
C TYR A 70 6.27 12.70 20.22
N ASP A 71 7.48 12.25 19.94
CA ASP A 71 8.29 11.42 20.86
C ASP A 71 9.07 12.29 21.86
N SER A 72 9.28 13.58 21.52
CA SER A 72 9.87 14.62 22.39
C SER A 72 9.46 16.01 21.86
N ASP A 73 9.99 17.09 22.44
CA ASP A 73 9.66 18.45 21.99
C ASP A 73 9.97 18.72 20.51
N SER A 74 10.98 18.06 19.92
CA SER A 74 11.43 18.34 18.54
C SER A 74 11.41 17.13 17.62
N ILE A 75 11.21 15.92 18.16
CA ILE A 75 11.19 14.68 17.39
C ILE A 75 9.77 14.17 17.34
N PHE A 76 9.28 13.90 16.13
CA PHE A 76 7.96 13.34 15.88
C PHE A 76 8.04 12.31 14.76
N HIS A 77 7.05 11.44 14.72
CA HIS A 77 6.81 10.50 13.64
C HIS A 77 5.37 10.64 13.15
N LEU A 78 5.09 10.08 11.97
CA LEU A 78 3.73 9.93 11.48
C LEU A 78 3.28 8.47 11.60
N VAL A 79 1.98 8.27 11.76
CA VAL A 79 1.36 6.96 11.62
C VAL A 79 0.23 7.05 10.61
N ILE A 80 0.38 6.45 9.42
CA ILE A 80 -0.76 6.31 8.49
C ILE A 80 -1.70 5.24 9.03
N HIS A 81 -2.99 5.54 8.99
CA HIS A 81 -4.06 4.63 9.42
C HIS A 81 -4.73 4.08 8.17
N ASN A 82 -4.88 2.76 8.07
CA ASN A 82 -5.65 2.08 7.04
C ASN A 82 -6.41 0.91 7.69
N ALA A 83 -7.68 1.11 8.05
CA ALA A 83 -8.45 0.15 8.84
C ALA A 83 -7.66 -0.31 10.08
N ASP A 84 -7.23 -1.56 10.14
CA ASP A 84 -6.44 -2.11 11.25
C ASP A 84 -4.92 -1.90 11.10
N GLU A 85 -4.44 -1.54 9.90
CA GLU A 85 -3.03 -1.28 9.64
C GLU A 85 -2.59 0.09 10.17
N ARG A 86 -1.40 0.11 10.78
CA ARG A 86 -0.71 1.30 11.26
C ARG A 86 0.69 1.32 10.68
N ILE A 87 0.98 2.29 9.81
CA ILE A 87 2.28 2.43 9.15
C ILE A 87 3.04 3.58 9.80
N ARG A 88 4.04 3.23 10.61
CA ARG A 88 4.95 4.22 11.21
C ARG A 88 5.92 4.77 10.17
N ILE A 89 6.09 6.09 10.15
CA ILE A 89 7.02 6.80 9.29
C ILE A 89 7.91 7.69 10.15
N ASP A 90 9.20 7.39 10.13
CA ASP A 90 10.23 8.16 10.87
C ASP A 90 11.04 9.09 9.95
N ASP A 91 11.02 8.85 8.63
CA ASP A 91 11.83 9.59 7.66
C ASP A 91 11.12 10.88 7.23
N ILE A 92 11.15 11.87 8.11
CA ILE A 92 10.44 13.14 7.97
C ILE A 92 11.41 14.30 8.14
N THR A 93 11.35 15.27 7.23
CA THR A 93 12.02 16.56 7.37
C THR A 93 10.98 17.66 7.45
N PHE A 94 11.04 18.49 8.48
CA PHE A 94 10.20 19.69 8.60
C PHE A 94 11.08 20.92 8.88
N GLY A 95 10.84 21.99 8.13
CA GLY A 95 11.52 23.25 8.37
C GLY A 95 11.26 24.29 7.29
N ARG A 96 11.83 25.47 7.48
CA ARG A 96 11.66 26.60 6.57
C ARG A 96 12.50 26.43 5.31
N ASP A 97 11.85 26.34 4.15
CA ASP A 97 12.50 26.29 2.85
C ASP A 97 13.15 27.66 2.54
N LYS A 98 14.47 27.65 2.25
CA LYS A 98 15.23 28.89 2.06
C LYS A 98 14.86 29.65 0.79
N ALA A 99 14.36 28.95 -0.23
CA ALA A 99 14.03 29.57 -1.52
C ALA A 99 12.63 30.18 -1.51
N THR A 100 11.67 29.53 -0.84
CA THR A 100 10.27 30.00 -0.78
C THR A 100 9.94 30.75 0.51
N ALA A 101 10.79 30.65 1.53
CA ALA A 101 10.58 31.18 2.88
C ALA A 101 9.34 30.62 3.60
N LYS A 102 8.82 29.46 3.15
CA LYS A 102 7.65 28.77 3.68
C LYS A 102 8.04 27.53 4.48
N ASP A 103 7.26 27.18 5.48
CA ASP A 103 7.44 25.93 6.22
C ASP A 103 7.06 24.75 5.34
N THR A 104 7.98 23.81 5.20
CA THR A 104 7.86 22.67 4.28
C THR A 104 8.09 21.38 5.04
N ILE A 105 7.23 20.41 4.81
CA ILE A 105 7.36 19.03 5.26
C ILE A 105 7.70 18.12 4.07
N ILE A 106 8.63 17.20 4.29
CA ILE A 106 8.95 16.10 3.39
C ILE A 106 8.77 14.81 4.18
N ILE A 107 7.90 13.92 3.70
CA ILE A 107 7.62 12.61 4.27
C ILE A 107 8.13 11.58 3.26
N ASN A 108 9.18 10.84 3.59
CA ASN A 108 9.77 9.86 2.69
C ASN A 108 9.20 8.47 2.95
N PHE A 109 9.02 7.69 1.87
CA PHE A 109 8.71 6.27 1.90
C PHE A 109 9.89 5.50 1.27
N PRO A 110 11.01 5.32 2.01
CA PRO A 110 12.29 4.92 1.39
C PRO A 110 12.26 3.55 0.73
N VAL A 111 11.44 2.64 1.25
CA VAL A 111 11.24 1.28 0.71
C VAL A 111 10.61 1.33 -0.68
N TYR A 112 9.68 2.26 -0.91
CA TYR A 112 8.91 2.36 -2.16
C TYR A 112 9.43 3.43 -3.12
N ASP A 113 10.44 4.20 -2.70
CA ASP A 113 11.01 5.32 -3.44
C ASP A 113 9.95 6.35 -3.88
N THR A 114 9.10 6.72 -2.92
CA THR A 114 8.13 7.80 -3.06
C THR A 114 8.25 8.78 -1.90
N GLN A 115 7.68 9.97 -2.04
CA GLN A 115 7.67 10.98 -0.98
C GLN A 115 6.45 11.90 -1.09
N ILE A 116 5.98 12.44 0.03
CA ILE A 116 5.10 13.60 0.04
C ILE A 116 5.95 14.83 0.33
N ARG A 117 5.87 15.86 -0.51
CA ARG A 117 6.45 17.19 -0.24
C ARG A 117 5.33 18.21 -0.20
N ALA A 118 5.16 18.87 0.94
CA ALA A 118 4.07 19.83 1.14
C ALA A 118 4.53 21.07 1.91
N ILE A 119 3.90 22.20 1.61
CA ILE A 119 3.95 23.42 2.41
C ILE A 119 2.91 23.31 3.52
N TYR A 120 3.30 23.71 4.73
CA TYR A 120 2.41 23.78 5.89
C TYR A 120 2.06 25.25 6.19
N GLU A 121 0.77 25.56 6.22
CA GLU A 121 0.24 26.87 6.62
C GLU A 121 -1.08 26.66 7.40
N ASP A 122 -1.18 27.22 8.62
CA ASP A 122 -2.42 27.30 9.42
C ASP A 122 -3.25 26.00 9.52
N GLY A 123 -2.61 24.86 9.82
CA GLY A 123 -3.30 23.58 10.00
C GLY A 123 -3.65 22.87 8.69
N VAL A 124 -3.09 23.33 7.57
CA VAL A 124 -3.25 22.74 6.24
C VAL A 124 -1.87 22.41 5.68
N MET A 125 -1.75 21.24 5.06
CA MET A 125 -0.60 20.87 4.22
C MET A 125 -1.05 20.82 2.76
N GLU A 126 -0.31 21.45 1.86
CA GLU A 126 -0.58 21.40 0.41
C GLU A 126 0.71 21.10 -0.34
N GLY A 127 0.67 20.08 -1.19
CA GLY A 127 1.86 19.46 -1.75
C GLY A 127 1.60 18.53 -2.91
N ASP A 128 2.57 17.66 -3.15
CA ASP A 128 2.48 16.57 -4.10
C ASP A 128 2.98 15.27 -3.42
N TRP A 129 2.31 14.14 -3.70
CA TRP A 129 2.92 12.81 -3.60
C TRP A 129 3.69 12.53 -4.89
N ILE A 130 4.98 12.29 -4.76
CA ILE A 130 5.96 12.19 -5.85
C ILE A 130 6.45 10.74 -5.93
N VAL A 131 6.49 10.20 -7.15
CA VAL A 131 6.92 8.83 -7.42
C VAL A 131 8.21 8.85 -8.22
N ASN A 132 9.35 8.58 -7.57
CA ASN A 132 10.68 8.84 -8.15
C ASN A 132 11.09 7.87 -9.25
N TYR A 133 10.47 6.70 -9.33
CA TYR A 133 10.74 5.68 -10.36
C TYR A 133 9.91 5.89 -11.65
N LYS A 134 9.01 6.87 -11.66
CA LYS A 134 8.22 7.26 -12.84
C LYS A 134 8.66 8.64 -13.31
N ASP A 135 8.70 8.85 -14.63
CA ASP A 135 9.08 10.15 -15.17
C ASP A 135 7.99 11.19 -14.89
N ASN A 136 8.38 12.26 -14.17
CA ASN A 136 7.54 13.41 -13.83
C ASN A 136 6.15 13.07 -13.23
N TYR A 137 6.00 11.91 -12.61
CA TYR A 137 4.73 11.49 -12.03
C TYR A 137 4.59 11.96 -10.59
N LYS A 138 3.53 12.73 -10.35
CA LYS A 138 3.15 13.19 -9.03
C LYS A 138 1.64 13.45 -8.97
N ILE A 139 1.05 13.30 -7.80
CA ILE A 139 -0.37 13.54 -7.54
C ILE A 139 -0.49 14.64 -6.50
N PRO A 140 -1.30 15.69 -6.71
CA PRO A 140 -1.52 16.71 -5.71
C PRO A 140 -2.00 16.11 -4.39
N PHE A 141 -1.40 16.55 -3.29
CA PHE A 141 -1.66 16.14 -1.93
C PHE A 141 -2.19 17.32 -1.12
N LYS A 142 -3.20 17.06 -0.29
CA LYS A 142 -3.69 18.01 0.71
C LYS A 142 -3.95 17.29 2.02
N ALA A 143 -3.63 17.92 3.15
CA ALA A 143 -4.06 17.43 4.46
C ALA A 143 -4.60 18.55 5.35
N VAL A 144 -5.61 18.24 6.15
CA VAL A 144 -6.24 19.16 7.10
C VAL A 144 -6.23 18.55 8.50
N HIS A 145 -5.77 19.33 9.47
CA HIS A 145 -5.71 18.94 10.88
C HIS A 145 -7.10 18.82 11.52
N GLY A 146 -7.24 17.89 12.47
CA GLY A 146 -8.42 17.77 13.32
C GLY A 146 -9.62 17.07 12.66
N MET A 147 -9.45 16.55 11.44
CA MET A 147 -10.49 15.83 10.72
C MET A 147 -10.24 14.32 10.82
N ALA A 148 -11.04 13.61 11.63
CA ALA A 148 -10.91 12.16 11.78
C ALA A 148 -11.74 11.36 10.75
N ASP A 149 -12.78 11.97 10.18
CA ASP A 149 -13.64 11.25 9.23
C ASP A 149 -12.98 11.16 7.84
N ARG A 150 -12.58 9.95 7.43
CA ARG A 150 -11.98 9.68 6.11
C ARG A 150 -12.91 10.09 4.97
N PHE A 151 -14.17 9.69 5.03
CA PHE A 151 -15.18 10.00 4.03
C PHE A 151 -16.28 10.85 4.66
N THR A 152 -16.15 12.18 4.54
CA THR A 152 -17.09 13.15 5.09
C THR A 152 -18.45 13.01 4.41
N ALA A 153 -19.34 12.23 5.00
CA ALA A 153 -20.73 12.10 4.56
C ALA A 153 -21.68 12.40 5.74
N LEU A 154 -22.74 13.15 5.45
CA LEU A 154 -23.82 13.33 6.43
C LEU A 154 -24.45 11.96 6.69
N LYS A 155 -24.69 11.63 7.98
CA LYS A 155 -25.34 10.39 8.41
C LYS A 155 -26.49 10.04 7.47
N SER A 156 -26.35 8.93 6.77
CA SER A 156 -27.33 8.45 5.80
C SER A 156 -27.69 7.01 6.10
N LYS A 157 -28.85 6.56 5.58
CA LYS A 157 -29.15 5.13 5.55
C LYS A 157 -28.03 4.41 4.82
N HIS A 158 -27.65 3.23 5.27
CA HIS A 158 -26.69 2.37 4.59
C HIS A 158 -27.34 1.03 4.28
N ILE A 159 -26.98 0.47 3.13
CA ILE A 159 -27.23 -0.94 2.82
C ILE A 159 -26.25 -1.84 3.58
N ASP A 160 -26.55 -3.13 3.62
CA ASP A 160 -25.62 -4.16 4.05
C ASP A 160 -24.81 -4.70 2.87
N VAL A 161 -23.48 -4.63 2.98
CA VAL A 161 -22.49 -5.16 2.05
C VAL A 161 -21.53 -6.16 2.71
N GLU A 162 -21.69 -6.47 4.01
CA GLU A 162 -20.80 -7.33 4.78
C GLU A 162 -20.69 -8.74 4.19
N GLY A 163 -19.48 -9.31 4.13
CA GLY A 163 -19.25 -10.69 3.72
C GLY A 163 -18.40 -10.83 2.45
N LYS A 164 -18.48 -12.01 1.82
CA LYS A 164 -17.69 -12.37 0.64
C LYS A 164 -18.42 -12.12 -0.68
N TRP A 165 -17.68 -11.67 -1.68
CA TRP A 165 -18.15 -11.33 -3.01
C TRP A 165 -17.25 -11.93 -4.08
N ASP A 166 -17.81 -12.70 -5.03
CA ASP A 166 -17.12 -13.11 -6.26
C ASP A 166 -17.09 -11.90 -7.20
N CYS A 167 -15.90 -11.37 -7.44
CA CYS A 167 -15.67 -10.16 -8.19
C CYS A 167 -14.92 -10.45 -9.49
N THR A 168 -15.22 -9.65 -10.51
CA THR A 168 -14.43 -9.57 -11.75
C THR A 168 -14.02 -8.13 -11.96
N PHE A 169 -12.74 -7.91 -12.24
CA PHE A 169 -12.14 -6.61 -12.57
C PHE A 169 -11.80 -6.53 -14.05
N GLU A 170 -11.64 -5.31 -14.56
CA GLU A 170 -11.38 -5.06 -15.98
C GLU A 170 -12.46 -5.64 -16.88
N ILE A 171 -13.70 -5.61 -16.40
CA ILE A 171 -14.85 -6.12 -17.14
C ILE A 171 -14.91 -5.51 -18.55
N ALA A 172 -15.23 -6.36 -19.53
CA ALA A 172 -15.26 -6.05 -20.94
C ALA A 172 -13.90 -5.63 -21.56
N THR A 173 -12.78 -6.05 -20.98
CA THR A 173 -11.44 -6.00 -21.61
C THR A 173 -10.87 -7.41 -21.80
N ASP A 174 -9.77 -7.52 -22.56
CA ASP A 174 -9.04 -8.79 -22.72
C ASP A 174 -8.24 -9.19 -21.47
N ASP A 175 -8.15 -8.29 -20.48
CA ASP A 175 -7.36 -8.41 -19.26
C ASP A 175 -8.23 -8.68 -18.01
N GLU A 176 -9.47 -9.15 -18.20
CA GLU A 176 -10.37 -9.53 -17.10
C GLU A 176 -9.70 -10.50 -16.12
N TYR A 177 -9.81 -10.22 -14.82
CA TYR A 177 -9.35 -11.13 -13.77
C TYR A 177 -10.34 -11.26 -12.62
N LYS A 178 -10.27 -12.42 -11.98
CA LYS A 178 -11.08 -12.77 -10.82
C LYS A 178 -10.49 -12.21 -9.53
N ALA A 179 -11.39 -11.80 -8.65
CA ALA A 179 -11.06 -11.36 -7.31
C ALA A 179 -12.13 -11.81 -6.32
N VAL A 180 -11.79 -11.88 -5.04
CA VAL A 180 -12.73 -12.12 -3.95
C VAL A 180 -12.73 -10.91 -3.03
N GLY A 181 -13.82 -10.14 -3.05
CA GLY A 181 -14.05 -9.05 -2.10
C GLY A 181 -14.43 -9.61 -0.73
N VAL A 182 -13.77 -9.14 0.33
CA VAL A 182 -14.08 -9.51 1.71
C VAL A 182 -14.32 -8.23 2.50
N PHE A 183 -15.54 -8.05 2.99
CA PHE A 183 -15.97 -6.82 3.65
C PHE A 183 -16.45 -7.07 5.09
N ASP A 184 -15.93 -6.30 6.04
CA ASP A 184 -16.42 -6.19 7.42
C ASP A 184 -17.12 -4.84 7.58
N GLN A 185 -18.41 -4.86 7.94
CA GLN A 185 -19.21 -3.64 8.04
C GLN A 185 -19.72 -3.44 9.47
N LYS A 186 -19.52 -2.23 10.01
CA LYS A 186 -20.03 -1.82 11.32
C LYS A 186 -20.79 -0.51 11.18
N GLY A 187 -22.10 -0.60 10.99
CA GLY A 187 -22.93 0.55 10.67
C GLY A 187 -22.57 1.12 9.29
N ASP A 188 -22.19 2.39 9.22
CA ASP A 188 -21.73 3.02 7.98
C ASP A 188 -20.23 2.84 7.73
N ILE A 189 -19.46 2.30 8.67
CA ILE A 189 -18.02 2.03 8.51
C ILE A 189 -17.84 0.71 7.77
N LEU A 190 -16.95 0.71 6.77
CA LEU A 190 -16.64 -0.45 5.94
C LEU A 190 -15.12 -0.67 5.91
N HIS A 191 -14.67 -1.84 6.34
CA HIS A 191 -13.30 -2.30 6.13
C HIS A 191 -13.31 -3.48 5.17
N GLY A 192 -12.19 -3.72 4.49
CA GLY A 192 -12.05 -4.93 3.70
C GLY A 192 -10.84 -4.95 2.80
N THR A 193 -10.89 -5.85 1.82
CA THR A 193 -9.88 -5.98 0.77
C THR A 193 -10.48 -6.73 -0.41
N PHE A 194 -9.76 -6.77 -1.54
CA PHE A 194 -10.02 -7.77 -2.56
C PHE A 194 -8.77 -8.64 -2.72
N MET A 195 -8.97 -9.95 -2.67
CA MET A 195 -7.96 -10.94 -2.97
C MET A 195 -7.98 -11.22 -4.47
N THR A 196 -6.81 -11.40 -5.07
CA THR A 196 -6.59 -11.79 -6.47
C THR A 196 -5.64 -12.98 -6.51
N GLU A 197 -5.50 -13.64 -7.65
CA GLU A 197 -4.51 -14.73 -7.81
C GLU A 197 -3.05 -14.28 -7.58
N THR A 198 -2.79 -12.97 -7.55
CA THR A 198 -1.44 -12.41 -7.42
C THR A 198 -1.14 -11.81 -6.05
N GLY A 199 -2.14 -11.70 -5.18
CA GLY A 199 -2.08 -11.05 -3.87
C GLY A 199 -3.36 -10.28 -3.57
N ASP A 200 -3.31 -9.31 -2.67
CA ASP A 200 -4.49 -8.56 -2.22
C ASP A 200 -4.28 -7.03 -2.28
N TYR A 201 -5.38 -6.27 -2.21
CA TYR A 201 -5.37 -4.79 -2.22
C TYR A 201 -5.18 -4.14 -0.86
N ARG A 202 -4.62 -4.87 0.11
CA ARG A 202 -4.34 -4.42 1.48
C ARG A 202 -5.59 -3.89 2.20
N TYR A 203 -5.35 -3.19 3.31
CA TYR A 203 -6.34 -2.74 4.29
C TYR A 203 -7.17 -1.56 3.75
N LEU A 204 -8.25 -1.85 3.03
CA LEU A 204 -9.18 -0.83 2.56
C LEU A 204 -10.03 -0.33 3.73
N GLU A 205 -10.12 0.98 3.87
CA GLU A 205 -10.99 1.65 4.85
C GLU A 205 -11.97 2.57 4.14
N GLY A 206 -13.21 2.59 4.61
CA GLY A 206 -14.28 3.20 3.86
C GLY A 206 -15.59 3.38 4.60
N LYS A 207 -16.60 3.77 3.82
CA LYS A 207 -17.98 3.93 4.28
C LYS A 207 -19.02 3.45 3.29
N VAL A 208 -20.19 3.12 3.82
CA VAL A 208 -21.42 2.88 3.07
C VAL A 208 -22.37 4.05 3.24
N VAL A 209 -22.78 4.67 2.13
CA VAL A 209 -23.67 5.84 2.10
C VAL A 209 -24.80 5.57 1.11
N GLY A 210 -26.03 5.46 1.60
CA GLY A 210 -27.15 4.99 0.79
C GLY A 210 -26.89 3.57 0.30
N ASN A 211 -26.86 3.43 -1.02
CA ASN A 211 -26.49 2.19 -1.71
C ASN A 211 -25.09 2.24 -2.34
N LYS A 212 -24.23 3.18 -1.93
CA LYS A 212 -22.87 3.34 -2.45
C LYS A 212 -21.84 2.94 -1.39
N ILE A 213 -20.72 2.39 -1.86
CA ILE A 213 -19.54 2.10 -1.05
C ILE A 213 -18.39 2.97 -1.54
N TYR A 214 -17.57 3.42 -0.60
CA TYR A 214 -16.36 4.19 -0.84
C TYR A 214 -15.27 3.59 0.02
N MET A 215 -14.15 3.19 -0.56
CA MET A 215 -13.00 2.71 0.20
C MET A 215 -11.71 3.22 -0.42
N SER A 216 -10.70 3.44 0.41
CA SER A 216 -9.38 3.82 -0.06
C SER A 216 -8.29 3.22 0.81
N VAL A 217 -7.10 3.11 0.23
CA VAL A 217 -5.86 2.84 0.95
C VAL A 217 -4.75 3.70 0.35
N PHE A 218 -3.91 4.23 1.24
CA PHE A 218 -2.65 4.84 0.88
C PHE A 218 -1.58 4.31 1.84
N ASP A 219 -0.52 3.71 1.31
CA ASP A 219 0.54 3.08 2.11
C ASP A 219 1.96 3.56 1.69
N GLY A 220 2.02 4.57 0.81
CA GLY A 220 3.25 5.06 0.20
C GLY A 220 3.68 4.32 -1.07
N ALA A 221 3.16 3.11 -1.33
CA ALA A 221 3.32 2.38 -2.58
C ALA A 221 2.08 2.48 -3.48
N HIS A 222 0.92 2.30 -2.87
CA HIS A 222 -0.40 2.29 -3.46
C HIS A 222 -1.16 3.56 -3.13
N ALA A 223 -1.96 3.97 -4.10
CA ALA A 223 -2.98 4.99 -3.98
C ALA A 223 -4.23 4.40 -4.64
N PHE A 224 -4.98 3.61 -3.88
CA PHE A 224 -6.18 2.95 -4.35
C PHE A 224 -7.46 3.65 -3.90
N LEU A 225 -8.38 3.85 -4.83
CA LEU A 225 -9.74 4.33 -4.57
C LEU A 225 -10.75 3.36 -5.20
N PHE A 226 -11.61 2.79 -4.38
CA PHE A 226 -12.71 1.93 -4.79
C PHE A 226 -14.03 2.64 -4.56
N LEU A 227 -14.82 2.72 -5.61
CA LEU A 227 -16.20 3.19 -5.58
C LEU A 227 -17.08 2.04 -6.00
N GLY A 228 -18.23 1.89 -5.37
CA GLY A 228 -19.20 0.89 -5.77
C GLY A 228 -20.62 1.32 -5.47
N LYS A 229 -21.56 0.69 -6.14
CA LYS A 229 -22.99 0.88 -5.95
C LYS A 229 -23.69 -0.47 -5.99
N MET A 230 -24.55 -0.71 -5.02
CA MET A 230 -25.48 -1.83 -5.07
C MET A 230 -26.60 -1.53 -6.06
N MET A 231 -26.70 -2.41 -7.03
CA MET A 231 -27.72 -2.39 -8.07
C MET A 231 -28.99 -3.08 -7.56
N GLU A 232 -30.13 -2.82 -8.20
CA GLU A 232 -31.43 -3.38 -7.79
C GLU A 232 -31.46 -4.92 -7.85
N ASN A 233 -30.61 -5.52 -8.68
CA ASN A 233 -30.45 -6.97 -8.80
C ASN A 233 -29.54 -7.59 -7.70
N GLY A 234 -29.07 -6.79 -6.73
CA GLY A 234 -28.21 -7.25 -5.64
C GLY A 234 -26.73 -7.41 -5.99
N LYS A 235 -26.30 -6.99 -7.18
CA LYS A 235 -24.87 -6.93 -7.55
C LYS A 235 -24.24 -5.63 -7.07
N LEU A 236 -22.96 -5.69 -6.71
CA LEU A 236 -22.11 -4.50 -6.64
C LEU A 236 -21.53 -4.21 -8.02
N SER A 237 -21.57 -2.96 -8.44
CA SER A 237 -20.89 -2.47 -9.64
C SER A 237 -20.13 -1.20 -9.29
N GLY A 238 -18.89 -1.08 -9.73
CA GLY A 238 -18.00 -0.05 -9.25
C GLY A 238 -16.82 0.26 -10.15
N THR A 239 -16.03 1.23 -9.70
CA THR A 239 -14.76 1.62 -10.30
C THR A 239 -13.63 1.43 -9.31
N PHE A 240 -12.47 1.07 -9.83
CA PHE A 240 -11.21 1.02 -9.10
C PHE A 240 -10.22 1.95 -9.78
N ARG A 241 -9.58 2.83 -9.01
CA ARG A 241 -8.53 3.74 -9.46
C ARG A 241 -7.23 3.43 -8.74
N SER A 242 -6.13 3.42 -9.49
CA SER A 242 -4.76 3.28 -8.96
C SER A 242 -3.94 4.48 -9.40
N GLY A 243 -3.75 5.41 -8.46
CA GLY A 243 -3.19 6.73 -8.74
C GLY A 243 -4.02 7.52 -9.75
N SER A 244 -3.37 8.43 -10.48
CA SER A 244 -4.02 9.33 -11.45
C SER A 244 -4.14 8.76 -12.87
N GLN A 245 -3.55 7.59 -13.14
CA GLN A 245 -3.40 7.07 -14.51
C GLN A 245 -4.21 5.81 -14.81
N TYR A 246 -4.51 4.99 -13.81
CA TYR A 246 -5.22 3.73 -14.01
C TYR A 246 -6.62 3.80 -13.42
N THR A 247 -7.62 3.39 -14.21
CA THR A 247 -9.00 3.27 -13.79
C THR A 247 -9.64 2.10 -14.52
N THR A 248 -10.39 1.29 -13.80
CA THR A 248 -11.11 0.15 -14.34
C THR A 248 -12.47 -0.04 -13.66
N ASN A 249 -13.34 -0.81 -14.28
CA ASN A 249 -14.62 -1.21 -13.72
C ASN A 249 -14.51 -2.59 -13.06
N TRP A 250 -15.35 -2.83 -12.06
CA TRP A 250 -15.50 -4.13 -11.42
C TRP A 250 -16.96 -4.41 -11.09
N GLU A 251 -17.32 -5.69 -11.09
CA GLU A 251 -18.61 -6.18 -10.60
C GLU A 251 -18.39 -7.23 -9.53
N GLY A 252 -19.32 -7.34 -8.58
CA GLY A 252 -19.31 -8.34 -7.51
C GLY A 252 -20.69 -8.95 -7.30
N ILE A 253 -20.73 -10.27 -7.13
CA ILE A 253 -21.92 -11.01 -6.70
C ILE A 253 -21.64 -11.61 -5.32
N ARG A 254 -22.55 -11.41 -4.37
CA ARG A 254 -22.40 -11.93 -3.02
C ARG A 254 -22.34 -13.45 -3.06
N ASP A 255 -21.25 -14.03 -2.57
CA ASP A 255 -21.06 -15.47 -2.47
C ASP A 255 -20.13 -15.83 -1.31
N SER A 256 -20.68 -16.47 -0.28
CA SER A 256 -19.92 -16.99 0.87
C SER A 256 -18.86 -18.04 0.52
N LYS A 257 -18.96 -18.66 -0.66
CA LYS A 257 -18.06 -19.70 -1.17
C LYS A 257 -17.09 -19.19 -2.24
N ALA A 258 -17.11 -17.89 -2.53
CA ALA A 258 -16.18 -17.28 -3.46
C ALA A 258 -14.74 -17.63 -3.07
N SER A 259 -13.99 -18.13 -4.04
CA SER A 259 -12.61 -18.60 -3.87
C SER A 259 -11.82 -18.38 -5.16
N LEU A 260 -10.50 -18.33 -5.03
CA LEU A 260 -9.56 -18.20 -6.13
C LEU A 260 -8.89 -19.54 -6.40
N VAL A 261 -8.19 -19.64 -7.53
CA VAL A 261 -7.31 -20.78 -7.79
C VAL A 261 -6.24 -20.85 -6.70
N ASN A 262 -5.94 -22.05 -6.23
CA ASN A 262 -4.95 -22.26 -5.19
C ASN A 262 -3.56 -21.76 -5.65
N SER A 263 -2.90 -20.94 -4.82
CA SER A 263 -1.58 -20.36 -5.11
C SER A 263 -0.48 -21.39 -5.42
N TYR A 264 -0.63 -22.65 -4.97
CA TYR A 264 0.29 -23.73 -5.29
C TYR A 264 0.10 -24.37 -6.68
N ASP A 265 -0.99 -24.04 -7.38
CA ASP A 265 -1.35 -24.62 -8.67
C ASP A 265 -1.13 -23.66 -9.86
N LEU A 266 -0.88 -22.38 -9.59
CA LEU A 266 -0.73 -21.30 -10.59
C LEU A 266 0.58 -21.41 -11.41
N THR A 267 1.67 -21.83 -10.77
CA THR A 267 3.00 -22.00 -11.35
C THR A 267 3.51 -23.40 -11.05
N LYS A 268 4.19 -24.03 -12.01
CA LYS A 268 4.63 -25.44 -11.89
C LYS A 268 6.10 -25.59 -12.24
N SER A 269 6.75 -26.57 -11.59
CA SER A 269 8.06 -27.04 -12.03
C SER A 269 7.91 -27.76 -13.36
N VAL A 270 8.69 -27.36 -14.36
CA VAL A 270 8.71 -27.98 -15.71
C VAL A 270 9.92 -28.87 -15.91
N SER A 271 10.82 -28.90 -14.93
CA SER A 271 12.05 -29.69 -14.97
C SER A 271 12.17 -30.58 -13.73
N SER A 272 12.79 -31.74 -13.90
CA SER A 272 13.29 -32.57 -12.79
C SER A 272 14.67 -32.12 -12.31
N GLU A 273 15.33 -31.24 -13.06
CA GLU A 273 16.65 -30.73 -12.71
C GLU A 273 16.60 -29.88 -11.43
N PRO A 274 17.66 -29.92 -10.61
CA PRO A 274 17.79 -29.04 -9.46
C PRO A 274 17.64 -27.56 -9.84
N LEU A 275 17.01 -26.79 -8.94
CA LEU A 275 16.99 -25.34 -9.03
C LEU A 275 18.43 -24.82 -9.02
N ASN A 276 18.76 -24.03 -10.03
CA ASN A 276 20.10 -23.53 -10.27
C ASN A 276 20.03 -22.08 -10.76
N PHE A 277 20.65 -21.18 -10.01
CA PHE A 277 20.84 -19.79 -10.40
C PHE A 277 22.13 -19.22 -9.80
N SER A 278 22.56 -18.10 -10.39
CA SER A 278 23.64 -17.26 -9.89
C SER A 278 23.33 -15.80 -10.22
N PHE A 279 23.33 -14.95 -9.20
CA PHE A 279 23.00 -13.52 -9.32
C PHE A 279 23.98 -12.69 -8.49
N GLU A 280 24.16 -11.45 -8.86
CA GLU A 280 24.86 -10.49 -8.02
C GLU A 280 23.97 -10.04 -6.88
N ASN A 281 24.51 -9.88 -5.68
CA ASN A 281 23.81 -9.28 -4.55
C ASN A 281 23.83 -7.73 -4.62
N GLU A 282 23.25 -7.08 -3.63
CA GLU A 282 23.16 -5.62 -3.54
C GLU A 282 24.52 -4.91 -3.48
N SER A 283 25.58 -5.65 -3.13
CA SER A 283 26.98 -5.18 -3.09
C SER A 283 27.77 -5.54 -4.35
N GLY A 284 27.16 -6.18 -5.35
CA GLY A 284 27.82 -6.62 -6.58
C GLY A 284 28.59 -7.93 -6.46
N LYS A 285 28.48 -8.66 -5.35
CA LYS A 285 29.08 -9.98 -5.21
C LYS A 285 28.17 -11.04 -5.83
N THR A 286 28.71 -11.86 -6.72
CA THR A 286 28.00 -13.03 -7.25
C THR A 286 27.76 -14.06 -6.16
N VAL A 287 26.52 -14.51 -6.04
CA VAL A 287 26.06 -15.55 -5.12
C VAL A 287 25.34 -16.61 -5.93
N SER A 288 25.71 -17.87 -5.73
CA SER A 288 24.99 -18.99 -6.31
C SER A 288 24.18 -19.73 -5.26
N ILE A 289 23.03 -20.26 -5.66
CA ILE A 289 22.28 -21.22 -4.84
C ILE A 289 23.12 -22.46 -4.47
N ASN A 290 24.18 -22.74 -5.22
CA ASN A 290 25.10 -23.87 -5.04
C ASN A 290 26.37 -23.52 -4.26
N ASP A 291 26.51 -22.30 -3.72
CA ASP A 291 27.68 -21.97 -2.90
C ASP A 291 27.76 -22.92 -1.69
N GLU A 292 28.97 -23.33 -1.31
CA GLU A 292 29.20 -24.39 -0.31
C GLU A 292 28.47 -24.18 1.02
N LYS A 293 28.32 -22.92 1.46
CA LYS A 293 27.58 -22.55 2.69
C LYS A 293 26.09 -22.92 2.66
N TYR A 294 25.54 -23.20 1.47
CA TYR A 294 24.15 -23.59 1.26
C TYR A 294 23.97 -25.09 1.02
N ASN A 295 25.04 -25.88 1.08
CA ASN A 295 24.96 -27.32 0.93
C ASN A 295 24.16 -27.93 2.09
N ASN A 296 23.40 -28.99 1.78
CA ASN A 296 22.58 -29.73 2.74
C ASN A 296 21.52 -28.88 3.50
N LYS A 297 21.11 -27.74 2.92
CA LYS A 297 20.05 -26.87 3.47
C LYS A 297 18.80 -26.90 2.59
N ILE A 298 17.64 -26.86 3.23
CA ILE A 298 16.37 -26.55 2.58
C ILE A 298 16.44 -25.09 2.11
N LYS A 299 15.97 -24.79 0.90
CA LYS A 299 16.09 -23.43 0.34
C LYS A 299 14.71 -22.84 0.10
N ILE A 300 14.55 -21.59 0.53
CA ILE A 300 13.37 -20.77 0.30
C ILE A 300 13.81 -19.60 -0.55
N VAL A 301 13.29 -19.51 -1.76
CA VAL A 301 13.64 -18.47 -2.73
C VAL A 301 12.39 -17.62 -2.95
N GLN A 302 12.44 -16.39 -2.44
CA GLN A 302 11.43 -15.37 -2.66
C GLN A 302 11.79 -14.60 -3.93
N ILE A 303 10.97 -14.74 -4.97
CA ILE A 303 11.01 -13.89 -6.16
C ILE A 303 10.16 -12.66 -5.87
N MET A 304 10.77 -11.48 -5.81
CA MET A 304 10.12 -10.27 -5.31
C MET A 304 10.54 -9.01 -6.08
N GLY A 305 9.97 -7.87 -5.70
CA GLY A 305 10.50 -6.56 -6.02
C GLY A 305 10.33 -5.63 -4.83
N THR A 306 11.28 -4.72 -4.58
CA THR A 306 11.23 -3.81 -3.41
C THR A 306 9.99 -2.91 -3.39
N TRP A 307 9.41 -2.71 -4.57
CA TRP A 307 8.25 -1.87 -4.84
C TRP A 307 6.89 -2.56 -4.57
N CYS A 308 6.88 -3.83 -4.16
CA CYS A 308 5.70 -4.68 -4.04
C CYS A 308 5.31 -4.87 -2.56
N PRO A 309 4.18 -4.32 -2.09
CA PRO A 309 3.77 -4.45 -0.69
C PRO A 309 3.43 -5.89 -0.25
N ASN A 310 2.82 -6.72 -1.10
CA ASN A 310 2.58 -8.13 -0.75
C ASN A 310 3.92 -8.90 -0.56
N CYS A 311 4.97 -8.51 -1.30
CA CYS A 311 6.32 -9.03 -1.12
C CYS A 311 6.92 -8.59 0.23
N MET A 312 6.61 -7.36 0.67
CA MET A 312 6.97 -6.89 2.00
C MET A 312 6.26 -7.71 3.10
N ASP A 313 4.98 -8.01 2.95
CA ASP A 313 4.25 -8.86 3.91
C ASP A 313 4.82 -10.27 3.96
N GLU A 314 5.20 -10.86 2.82
CA GLU A 314 5.88 -12.16 2.77
C GLU A 314 7.25 -12.12 3.47
N THR A 315 8.02 -11.05 3.28
CA THR A 315 9.28 -10.84 4.01
C THR A 315 9.05 -10.73 5.52
N ILE A 316 8.04 -9.96 5.95
CA ILE A 316 7.67 -9.83 7.37
C ILE A 316 7.26 -11.19 7.94
N PHE A 317 6.47 -11.96 7.20
CA PHE A 317 6.09 -13.33 7.57
C PHE A 317 7.32 -14.23 7.77
N LEU A 318 8.22 -14.30 6.79
CA LEU A 318 9.41 -15.16 6.88
C LEU A 318 10.29 -14.79 8.07
N LYS A 319 10.47 -13.49 8.32
CA LYS A 319 11.19 -12.99 9.50
C LYS A 319 10.52 -13.39 10.80
N ASP A 320 9.21 -13.16 10.94
CA ASP A 320 8.47 -13.52 12.15
C ASP A 320 8.52 -15.03 12.40
N TYR A 321 8.30 -15.83 11.35
CA TYR A 321 8.36 -17.29 11.41
C TYR A 321 9.72 -17.79 11.89
N PHE A 322 10.83 -17.33 11.29
CA PHE A 322 12.18 -17.79 11.65
C PHE A 322 12.76 -17.12 12.90
N SER A 323 12.13 -16.07 13.42
CA SER A 323 12.44 -15.59 14.78
C SER A 323 11.94 -16.54 15.87
N LYS A 324 10.90 -17.33 15.56
CA LYS A 324 10.22 -18.26 16.49
C LYS A 324 10.57 -19.73 16.24
N ASN A 325 11.12 -20.06 15.07
CA ASN A 325 11.41 -21.42 14.63
C ASN A 325 12.87 -21.57 14.25
N LYS A 326 13.44 -22.78 14.45
CA LYS A 326 14.81 -23.09 14.03
C LYS A 326 15.01 -22.84 12.53
N ASN A 327 16.18 -22.35 12.14
CA ASN A 327 16.53 -22.01 10.75
C ASN A 327 17.97 -22.43 10.37
N ASP A 328 18.66 -23.21 11.21
CA ASP A 328 20.03 -23.66 11.00
C ASP A 328 20.20 -24.54 9.75
N ASP A 329 19.16 -25.30 9.40
CA ASP A 329 19.06 -26.15 8.22
C ASP A 329 18.41 -25.47 7.00
N ILE A 330 18.14 -24.16 7.07
CA ILE A 330 17.46 -23.40 6.02
C ILE A 330 18.38 -22.31 5.45
N ALA A 331 18.26 -22.07 4.15
CA ALA A 331 18.81 -20.91 3.46
C ALA A 331 17.68 -20.13 2.78
N ILE A 332 17.64 -18.82 2.98
CA ILE A 332 16.64 -17.94 2.37
C ILE A 332 17.35 -17.05 1.35
N PHE A 333 16.71 -16.81 0.21
CA PHE A 333 17.18 -15.90 -0.83
C PHE A 333 16.03 -15.00 -1.24
N SER A 334 16.24 -13.69 -1.29
CA SER A 334 15.30 -12.77 -1.94
C SER A 334 15.89 -12.36 -3.29
N VAL A 335 15.29 -12.77 -4.40
CA VAL A 335 15.69 -12.39 -5.75
C VAL A 335 14.79 -11.25 -6.23
N GLY A 336 15.34 -10.04 -6.22
CA GLY A 336 14.64 -8.81 -6.57
C GLY A 336 14.66 -8.52 -8.07
N PHE A 337 13.47 -8.30 -8.63
CA PHE A 337 13.28 -7.78 -9.97
C PHE A 337 12.67 -6.37 -9.89
N GLU A 338 13.45 -5.38 -10.32
CA GLU A 338 13.25 -3.97 -9.94
C GLU A 338 12.71 -3.09 -11.08
N ARG A 339 12.12 -1.96 -10.70
CA ARG A 339 11.51 -0.98 -11.63
C ARG A 339 12.53 -0.15 -12.40
N TYR A 340 13.76 -0.04 -11.91
CA TYR A 340 14.82 0.67 -12.63
C TYR A 340 15.49 -0.24 -13.66
N LYS A 341 15.64 0.28 -14.90
CA LYS A 341 16.48 -0.39 -15.92
C LYS A 341 17.98 -0.26 -15.62
N ASP A 342 18.36 0.76 -14.86
CA ASP A 342 19.73 0.95 -14.39
C ASP A 342 20.02 0.01 -13.21
N ALA A 343 20.98 -0.91 -13.40
CA ALA A 343 21.31 -1.93 -12.41
C ALA A 343 21.87 -1.34 -11.10
N ASN A 344 22.59 -0.22 -11.14
CA ASN A 344 23.12 0.40 -9.93
C ASN A 344 22.00 1.01 -9.09
N LYS A 345 21.03 1.68 -9.73
CA LYS A 345 19.83 2.17 -9.03
C LYS A 345 19.02 1.02 -8.43
N SER A 346 18.81 -0.06 -9.18
CA SER A 346 18.12 -1.26 -8.69
C SER A 346 18.81 -1.88 -7.47
N LYS A 347 20.14 -2.06 -7.52
CA LYS A 347 20.91 -2.55 -6.38
C LYS A 347 20.87 -1.61 -5.17
N GLN A 348 20.83 -0.30 -5.39
CA GLN A 348 20.63 0.67 -4.31
C GLN A 348 19.25 0.53 -3.65
N SER A 349 18.18 0.32 -4.43
CA SER A 349 16.86 0.03 -3.87
C SER A 349 16.85 -1.27 -3.06
N LEU A 350 17.46 -2.34 -3.59
CA LEU A 350 17.61 -3.61 -2.87
C LEU A 350 18.41 -3.47 -1.58
N LYS A 351 19.49 -2.69 -1.59
CA LYS A 351 20.28 -2.39 -0.40
C LYS A 351 19.45 -1.65 0.65
N LYS A 352 18.74 -0.59 0.26
CA LYS A 352 17.84 0.15 1.16
C LYS A 352 16.76 -0.77 1.74
N TYR A 353 16.17 -1.63 0.91
CA TYR A 353 15.18 -2.61 1.34
C TYR A 353 15.75 -3.57 2.38
N LYS A 354 16.93 -4.15 2.12
CA LYS A 354 17.64 -5.04 3.05
C LYS A 354 17.91 -4.37 4.39
N GLU A 355 18.39 -3.12 4.37
CA GLU A 355 18.70 -2.34 5.58
C GLU A 355 17.44 -2.00 6.37
N ARG A 356 16.40 -1.46 5.72
CA ARG A 356 15.15 -1.01 6.37
C ARG A 356 14.31 -2.17 6.88
N MET A 357 14.29 -3.29 6.15
CA MET A 357 13.58 -4.49 6.56
C MET A 357 14.41 -5.38 7.49
N HIS A 358 15.65 -5.01 7.81
CA HIS A 358 16.58 -5.80 8.63
C HIS A 358 16.66 -7.26 8.16
N ILE A 359 17.03 -7.44 6.89
CA ILE A 359 17.15 -8.75 6.25
C ILE A 359 18.58 -9.26 6.37
N ASP A 360 18.74 -10.40 7.03
CA ASP A 360 20.06 -11.01 7.29
C ASP A 360 20.53 -11.92 6.15
N HIS A 361 19.61 -12.42 5.33
CA HIS A 361 19.93 -13.31 4.21
C HIS A 361 20.32 -12.54 2.92
N GLU A 362 20.67 -13.28 1.87
CA GLU A 362 21.11 -12.66 0.61
C GLU A 362 19.94 -12.00 -0.14
N VAL A 363 20.15 -10.76 -0.56
CA VAL A 363 19.23 -10.02 -1.43
C VAL A 363 19.92 -9.86 -2.79
N LEU A 364 19.38 -10.56 -3.77
CA LEU A 364 19.97 -10.75 -5.09
C LEU A 364 19.28 -9.89 -6.13
N TYR A 365 20.04 -9.40 -7.10
CA TYR A 365 19.55 -8.65 -8.25
C TYR A 365 19.24 -9.59 -9.41
N GLY A 366 17.95 -9.88 -9.60
CA GLY A 366 17.44 -10.74 -10.67
C GLY A 366 17.31 -10.03 -12.02
N GLY A 367 17.08 -8.71 -12.01
CA GLY A 367 16.97 -7.88 -13.21
C GLY A 367 15.81 -6.89 -13.16
N TYR A 368 15.27 -6.56 -14.33
CA TYR A 368 14.09 -5.71 -14.48
C TYR A 368 12.82 -6.50 -14.16
N TYR A 369 11.81 -5.86 -13.55
CA TYR A 369 10.56 -6.49 -13.05
C TYR A 369 9.69 -7.21 -14.08
N ASP A 370 10.01 -7.13 -15.36
CA ASP A 370 9.24 -7.81 -16.41
C ASP A 370 9.14 -9.32 -16.14
N LYS A 371 7.90 -9.84 -16.17
CA LYS A 371 7.59 -11.23 -15.82
C LYS A 371 8.26 -12.24 -16.77
N LYS A 372 8.44 -11.87 -18.05
CA LYS A 372 9.14 -12.72 -19.02
C LYS A 372 10.63 -12.74 -18.70
N VAL A 373 11.23 -11.59 -18.40
CA VAL A 373 12.63 -11.51 -17.95
C VAL A 373 12.85 -12.36 -16.71
N ALA A 374 11.96 -12.31 -15.73
CA ALA A 374 12.06 -13.14 -14.53
C ALA A 374 11.94 -14.64 -14.82
N SER A 375 10.99 -15.02 -15.68
CA SER A 375 10.79 -16.42 -16.10
C SER A 375 12.01 -16.96 -16.85
N ASP A 376 12.59 -16.19 -17.77
CA ASP A 376 13.78 -16.58 -18.54
C ASP A 376 15.01 -16.83 -17.64
N LYS A 377 15.05 -16.23 -16.44
CA LYS A 377 16.15 -16.38 -15.47
C LYS A 377 16.00 -17.61 -14.56
N ILE A 378 14.83 -18.24 -14.52
CA ILE A 378 14.54 -19.42 -13.70
C ILE A 378 13.84 -20.47 -14.59
N PRO A 379 14.57 -21.11 -15.51
CA PRO A 379 13.97 -21.99 -16.52
C PRO A 379 13.40 -23.30 -15.95
N GLN A 380 13.62 -23.60 -14.67
CA GLN A 380 13.08 -24.80 -14.01
C GLN A 380 11.57 -24.71 -13.73
N ILE A 381 10.98 -23.52 -13.82
CA ILE A 381 9.54 -23.29 -13.65
C ILE A 381 8.90 -22.82 -14.96
N ASP A 382 7.60 -23.04 -15.14
CA ASP A 382 6.89 -22.67 -16.36
C ASP A 382 6.85 -21.14 -16.58
N LYS A 383 6.56 -20.38 -15.52
CA LYS A 383 6.47 -18.91 -15.56
C LYS A 383 6.43 -18.29 -14.17
N ILE A 384 6.97 -17.08 -14.05
CA ILE A 384 6.70 -16.15 -12.94
C ILE A 384 5.46 -15.34 -13.30
N MET A 385 4.35 -15.60 -12.60
CA MET A 385 3.07 -14.91 -12.84
C MET A 385 2.89 -13.65 -11.99
N SER A 386 3.52 -13.58 -10.82
CA SER A 386 3.30 -12.55 -9.82
C SER A 386 4.57 -12.26 -9.05
N TYR A 387 4.59 -11.11 -8.40
CA TYR A 387 5.49 -10.85 -7.29
C TYR A 387 4.62 -10.70 -6.02
N PRO A 388 4.87 -11.48 -4.96
CA PRO A 388 5.95 -12.46 -4.87
C PRO A 388 5.62 -13.81 -5.55
N THR A 389 6.66 -14.63 -5.72
CA THR A 389 6.55 -16.09 -5.91
C THR A 389 7.58 -16.77 -5.02
N MET A 390 7.15 -17.65 -4.12
CA MET A 390 8.02 -18.39 -3.23
C MET A 390 8.28 -19.79 -3.78
N ILE A 391 9.56 -20.15 -3.92
CA ILE A 391 10.00 -21.49 -4.33
C ILE A 391 10.67 -22.16 -3.14
N ILE A 392 10.21 -23.35 -2.77
CA ILE A 392 10.76 -24.15 -1.68
C ILE A 392 11.41 -25.40 -2.27
N THR A 393 12.68 -25.63 -1.94
CA THR A 393 13.44 -26.80 -2.40
C THR A 393 13.82 -27.73 -1.25
N ASP A 394 14.10 -28.99 -1.58
CA ASP A 394 14.80 -29.89 -0.67
C ASP A 394 16.31 -29.54 -0.58
N ARG A 395 17.05 -30.38 0.16
CA ARG A 395 18.50 -30.25 0.39
C ARG A 395 19.37 -30.49 -0.86
N ASN A 396 18.78 -31.03 -1.93
CA ASN A 396 19.40 -31.27 -3.23
C ASN A 396 18.94 -30.24 -4.28
N ASN A 397 18.32 -29.13 -3.85
CA ASN A 397 17.71 -28.09 -4.67
C ASN A 397 16.57 -28.57 -5.57
N LYS A 398 15.99 -29.74 -5.34
CA LYS A 398 14.79 -30.15 -6.08
C LYS A 398 13.61 -29.31 -5.60
N ILE A 399 12.88 -28.71 -6.54
CA ILE A 399 11.69 -27.91 -6.22
C ILE A 399 10.62 -28.85 -5.63
N VAL A 400 10.16 -28.53 -4.42
CA VAL A 400 9.11 -29.27 -3.70
C VAL A 400 7.78 -28.55 -3.78
N LYS A 401 7.78 -27.23 -3.61
CA LYS A 401 6.59 -26.38 -3.66
C LYS A 401 6.91 -25.05 -4.31
N ILE A 402 5.93 -24.50 -5.02
CA ILE A 402 5.93 -23.14 -5.55
C ILE A 402 4.63 -22.50 -5.07
N HIS A 403 4.70 -21.35 -4.42
CA HIS A 403 3.55 -20.57 -3.99
C HIS A 403 3.55 -19.24 -4.73
N THR A 404 2.54 -19.02 -5.57
CA THR A 404 2.44 -17.84 -6.45
C THR A 404 1.47 -16.83 -5.85
N GLY A 405 1.94 -15.58 -5.74
CA GLY A 405 1.22 -14.49 -5.09
C GLY A 405 1.35 -14.56 -3.58
N PHE A 406 0.83 -13.54 -2.90
CA PHE A 406 0.77 -13.53 -1.44
C PHE A 406 -0.42 -12.72 -0.94
N SER A 407 -1.37 -13.42 -0.33
CA SER A 407 -2.48 -12.80 0.40
C SER A 407 -2.02 -12.49 1.82
N GLY A 408 -1.80 -11.20 2.09
CA GLY A 408 -1.25 -10.72 3.35
C GLY A 408 -2.25 -10.72 4.51
N PRO A 409 -1.86 -10.15 5.66
CA PRO A 409 -2.67 -10.18 6.88
C PRO A 409 -3.98 -9.38 6.81
N ALA A 410 -4.20 -8.60 5.74
CA ALA A 410 -5.49 -7.98 5.44
C ALA A 410 -6.57 -9.01 5.01
N THR A 411 -6.18 -10.27 4.79
CA THR A 411 -7.04 -11.31 4.24
C THR A 411 -7.36 -12.41 5.27
N PRO A 412 -8.53 -13.06 5.18
CA PRO A 412 -8.85 -14.21 6.03
C PRO A 412 -7.98 -15.45 5.75
N ASP A 413 -7.34 -15.51 4.57
CA ASP A 413 -6.58 -16.69 4.12
C ASP A 413 -5.16 -16.73 4.72
N TYR A 414 -4.70 -15.64 5.33
CA TYR A 414 -3.35 -15.51 5.88
C TYR A 414 -3.03 -16.55 6.97
N ASP A 415 -3.98 -16.84 7.87
CA ASP A 415 -3.79 -17.84 8.93
C ASP A 415 -3.68 -19.27 8.38
N GLN A 416 -4.44 -19.57 7.33
CA GLN A 416 -4.34 -20.84 6.62
C GLN A 416 -2.96 -20.99 5.97
N PHE A 417 -2.49 -19.95 5.25
CA PHE A 417 -1.16 -19.94 4.65
C PHE A 417 -0.06 -20.22 5.68
N LYS A 418 -0.09 -19.58 6.86
CA LYS A 418 0.92 -19.82 7.92
C LYS A 418 0.94 -21.29 8.36
N SER A 419 -0.23 -21.89 8.50
CA SER A 419 -0.38 -23.29 8.92
C SER A 419 0.13 -24.27 7.85
N GLU A 420 -0.18 -23.99 6.58
CA GLU A 420 0.27 -24.77 5.43
C GLU A 420 1.79 -24.67 5.24
N PHE A 421 2.35 -23.46 5.32
CA PHE A 421 3.80 -23.24 5.24
C PHE A 421 4.54 -24.03 6.33
N THR A 422 4.06 -23.98 7.57
CA THR A 422 4.64 -24.74 8.70
C THR A 422 4.67 -26.23 8.37
N SER A 423 3.53 -26.77 7.92
CA SER A 423 3.39 -28.19 7.56
C SER A 423 4.32 -28.60 6.41
N ILE A 424 4.51 -27.73 5.42
CA ILE A 424 5.42 -27.96 4.29
C ILE A 424 6.87 -28.05 4.78
N ILE A 425 7.32 -27.08 5.58
CA ILE A 425 8.70 -27.05 6.08
C ILE A 425 9.00 -28.28 6.95
N GLU A 426 8.09 -28.65 7.86
CA GLU A 426 8.25 -29.85 8.70
C GLU A 426 8.31 -31.12 7.86
N LYS A 427 7.46 -31.24 6.84
CA LYS A 427 7.47 -32.39 5.94
C LYS A 427 8.79 -32.50 5.18
N ILE A 428 9.37 -31.39 4.71
CA ILE A 428 10.67 -31.42 4.03
C ILE A 428 11.79 -31.78 5.00
N ARG A 429 11.73 -31.33 6.25
CA ARG A 429 12.73 -31.68 7.27
C ARG A 429 12.80 -33.16 7.59
N ASN A 430 11.64 -33.82 7.60
CA ASN A 430 11.47 -35.22 7.94
C ASN A 430 11.79 -36.19 6.78
N ASN A 431 11.98 -35.67 5.58
CA ASN A 431 12.48 -36.41 4.41
C ASN A 431 13.96 -36.07 4.18
#